data_AF-A0A3D2Z194-F1
#
_entry.id   AF-A0A3D2Z194-F1
#
_cell.length_a   1.000
_cell.length_b   1.000
_cell.length_c   1.000
_cell.angle_alpha   90.00
_cell.angle_beta   90.00
_cell.angle_gamma   90.00
#
_symmetry.space_group_name_H-M   'P 1'
#
loop_
_entity.id
_entity.type
_entity.pdbx_description
1 polymer ?
#
loop_
_entity_poly.entity_id
_entity_poly.type
_entity_poly.pdbx_seq_one_letter_code
_entity_poly.pdbx_strand_id
1 'polypeptide(L)'
;MAASPAGRARRPGFNLGDLLSAIRNGMLELGIPLLYCGVNIVDVTQRPASVISHSMNPQGEWQRLQSKGSATVLKFWEGGQIVYRSDLEHDNPVRCVIDIPFLHGTLALNHTEPDAFSDEQVGLLQEMAETLEEANGWRPSSSSPKALKQS
;
A
#
# COMPACT_ATOMS: atom_id res chain seq x y z
N MET A 1 22.86 19.89 41.63
CA MET A 1 22.43 20.30 40.27
C MET A 1 22.48 19.05 39.40
N ALA A 2 21.33 18.47 39.10
CA ALA A 2 21.22 17.32 38.21
C ALA A 2 20.85 17.83 36.82
N ALA A 3 21.66 17.48 35.82
CA ALA A 3 21.36 17.74 34.42
C ALA A 3 20.28 16.76 33.95
N SER A 4 19.16 17.29 33.45
CA SER A 4 18.16 16.52 32.70
C SER A 4 18.78 15.99 31.40
N PRO A 5 18.69 14.69 31.09
CA PRO A 5 19.06 14.22 29.77
C PRO A 5 17.97 14.61 28.77
N ALA A 6 18.41 15.31 27.74
CA ALA A 6 17.65 15.76 26.59
C ALA A 6 16.73 14.65 26.04
N GLY A 7 15.49 15.04 25.72
CA GLY A 7 14.53 14.18 25.05
C GLY A 7 15.15 13.57 23.79
N ARG A 8 15.18 12.24 23.73
CA ARG A 8 15.43 11.51 22.48
C ARG A 8 14.46 12.03 21.43
N ALA A 9 14.98 12.69 20.40
CA ALA A 9 14.24 12.93 19.17
C ALA A 9 13.66 11.57 18.72
N ARG A 10 12.33 11.47 18.64
CA ARG A 10 11.69 10.38 17.92
C ARG A 10 12.25 10.44 16.50
N ARG A 11 12.86 9.35 16.02
CA ARG A 11 13.04 9.18 14.58
C ARG A 11 11.66 9.42 13.94
N PRO A 12 11.54 10.20 12.85
CA PRO A 12 10.25 10.35 12.18
C PRO A 12 9.77 8.94 11.85
N GLY A 13 8.64 8.55 12.45
CA GLY A 13 8.06 7.25 12.18
C GLY A 13 7.63 7.24 10.72
N PHE A 14 7.91 6.16 10.02
CA PHE A 14 7.40 5.92 8.68
C PHE A 14 5.87 6.06 8.69
N ASN A 15 5.34 7.00 7.90
CA ASN A 15 3.92 7.29 7.77
C ASN A 15 3.42 6.75 6.43
N LEU A 16 2.53 5.75 6.47
CA LEU A 16 1.95 5.15 5.27
C LEU A 16 1.22 6.17 4.39
N GLY A 17 0.61 7.22 4.96
CA GLY A 17 -0.01 8.28 4.17
C GLY A 17 1.01 9.09 3.36
N ASP A 18 2.18 9.37 3.94
CA ASP A 18 3.25 10.10 3.27
C ASP A 18 3.89 9.23 2.18
N LEU A 19 4.05 7.93 2.44
CA LEU A 19 4.46 6.95 1.43
C LEU A 19 3.48 6.92 0.25
N LEU A 20 2.18 6.75 0.52
CA LEU A 20 1.16 6.67 -0.54
C LEU A 20 1.14 7.97 -1.36
N SER A 21 1.35 9.11 -0.70
CA SER A 21 1.50 10.41 -1.37
C SER A 21 2.73 10.44 -2.27
N ALA A 22 3.87 9.93 -1.80
CA ALA A 22 5.10 9.87 -2.59
C ALA A 22 4.94 8.96 -3.83
N ILE A 23 4.33 7.78 -3.67
CA ILE A 23 4.00 6.86 -4.78
C ILE A 23 3.10 7.56 -5.79
N ARG A 24 1.99 8.15 -5.32
CA ARG A 24 1.04 8.85 -6.19
C ARG A 24 1.72 9.98 -6.96
N ASN A 25 2.48 10.82 -6.27
CA ASN A 25 3.12 11.98 -6.89
C ASN A 25 4.20 11.56 -7.91
N GLY A 26 5.01 10.56 -7.58
CA GLY A 26 6.00 10.02 -8.53
C GLY A 26 5.35 9.47 -9.81
N MET A 27 4.24 8.75 -9.68
CA MET A 27 3.50 8.24 -10.86
C MET A 27 2.88 9.38 -11.70
N LEU A 28 2.37 10.43 -11.05
CA LEU A 28 1.86 11.61 -11.75
C LEU A 28 2.97 12.39 -12.46
N GLU A 29 4.16 12.52 -11.87
CA GLU A 29 5.33 13.14 -12.49
C GLU A 29 5.79 12.36 -13.73
N LEU A 30 5.63 11.03 -13.72
CA LEU A 30 5.86 10.15 -14.86
C LEU A 30 4.72 10.15 -15.89
N GLY A 31 3.66 10.94 -15.67
CA GLY A 31 2.53 11.05 -16.59
C GLY A 31 1.50 9.91 -16.50
N ILE A 32 1.50 9.15 -15.40
CA ILE A 32 0.61 8.00 -15.19
C ILE A 32 -0.49 8.39 -14.18
N PRO A 33 -1.71 8.72 -14.65
CA PRO A 33 -2.81 9.06 -13.75
C PRO A 33 -3.37 7.81 -13.07
N LEU A 34 -3.12 7.66 -11.77
CA LEU A 34 -3.64 6.52 -11.01
C LEU A 34 -5.11 6.72 -10.64
N LEU A 35 -5.89 5.65 -10.75
CA LEU A 35 -7.24 5.59 -10.19
C LEU A 35 -7.19 5.34 -8.68
N TYR A 36 -6.32 4.45 -8.23
CA TYR A 36 -5.99 4.25 -6.81
C TYR A 36 -4.55 3.73 -6.69
N CYS A 37 -3.87 4.07 -5.61
CA CYS A 37 -2.70 3.32 -5.14
C CYS A 37 -2.93 2.85 -3.72
N GLY A 38 -2.19 1.82 -3.29
CA GLY A 38 -2.34 1.30 -1.95
C GLY A 38 -1.29 0.30 -1.54
N VAL A 39 -1.20 0.08 -0.24
CA VAL A 39 -0.41 -0.99 0.36
C VAL A 39 -1.38 -1.89 1.11
N ASN A 40 -1.38 -3.17 0.79
CA ASN A 40 -2.07 -4.19 1.55
C ASN A 40 -1.09 -4.81 2.54
N ILE A 41 -1.41 -4.81 3.82
CA ILE A 41 -0.61 -5.44 4.87
C ILE A 41 -1.26 -6.76 5.26
N VAL A 42 -0.50 -7.85 5.17
CA VAL A 42 -0.92 -9.19 5.60
C VAL A 42 -0.49 -9.41 7.04
N ASP A 43 -1.46 -9.72 7.90
CA ASP A 43 -1.22 -10.12 9.28
C ASP A 43 -1.39 -11.64 9.41
N VAL A 44 -0.25 -12.33 9.45
CA VAL A 44 -0.15 -13.78 9.65
C VAL A 44 -0.22 -14.22 11.11
N THR A 45 -0.27 -13.28 12.06
CA THR A 45 -0.38 -13.61 13.49
C THR A 45 -1.81 -14.03 13.85
N GLN A 46 -2.79 -13.62 13.03
CA GLN A 46 -4.19 -14.01 13.16
C GLN A 46 -4.49 -15.27 12.34
N ARG A 47 -5.48 -16.06 12.80
CA ARG A 47 -5.99 -17.23 12.06
C ARG A 47 -7.51 -17.12 11.91
N PRO A 48 -8.04 -17.01 10.68
CA PRO A 48 -7.29 -16.93 9.41
C PRO A 48 -6.45 -15.65 9.31
N ALA A 49 -5.41 -15.66 8.47
CA ALA A 49 -4.61 -14.48 8.20
C ALA A 49 -5.52 -13.34 7.69
N SER A 50 -5.25 -12.11 8.12
CA SER A 50 -6.07 -10.96 7.78
C SER A 50 -5.31 -9.97 6.89
N VAL A 51 -6.05 -9.21 6.07
CA VAL A 51 -5.46 -8.21 5.16
C VAL A 51 -6.08 -6.85 5.44
N ILE A 52 -5.23 -5.87 5.72
CA ILE A 52 -5.61 -4.47 5.89
C ILE A 52 -5.13 -3.70 4.66
N SER A 53 -6.05 -3.06 3.95
CA SER A 53 -5.73 -2.22 2.81
C SER A 53 -5.58 -0.76 3.24
N HIS A 54 -4.45 -0.16 2.92
CA HIS A 54 -4.21 1.28 2.98
C HIS A 54 -4.27 1.81 1.55
N SER A 55 -5.33 2.52 1.18
CA SER A 55 -5.54 2.98 -0.20
C SER A 55 -5.67 4.49 -0.26
N MET A 56 -5.16 5.09 -1.33
CA MET A 56 -5.26 6.50 -1.67
C MET A 56 -5.99 6.68 -3.00
N ASN A 57 -6.94 7.60 -3.03
CA ASN A 57 -7.71 7.95 -4.23
C ASN A 57 -6.99 9.01 -5.09
N PRO A 58 -7.52 9.36 -6.28
CA PRO A 58 -6.90 10.37 -7.14
C PRO A 58 -6.86 11.76 -6.52
N GLN A 59 -7.69 12.06 -5.52
CA GLN A 59 -7.71 13.33 -4.78
C GLN A 59 -6.64 13.38 -3.67
N GLY A 60 -5.91 12.30 -3.43
CA GLY A 60 -4.89 12.21 -2.38
C GLY A 60 -5.45 11.88 -0.99
N GLU A 61 -6.74 11.56 -0.88
CA GLU A 61 -7.34 11.12 0.36
C GLU A 61 -7.01 9.66 0.57
N TRP A 62 -6.46 9.32 1.75
CA TRP A 62 -6.13 7.95 2.10
C TRP A 62 -7.07 7.39 3.17
N GLN A 63 -7.31 6.09 3.07
CA GLN A 63 -8.20 5.35 3.97
C GLN A 63 -7.62 3.99 4.33
N ARG A 64 -7.95 3.54 5.53
CA ARG A 64 -7.66 2.19 6.02
C ARG A 64 -8.93 1.37 5.98
N LEU A 65 -8.91 0.26 5.25
CA LEU A 65 -10.07 -0.60 5.02
C LEU A 65 -9.73 -2.04 5.37
N GLN A 66 -10.72 -2.79 5.86
CA GLN A 66 -10.67 -4.24 5.79
C GLN A 66 -10.81 -4.65 4.32
N SER A 67 -9.87 -5.44 3.82
CA SER A 67 -9.85 -5.77 2.40
C SER A 67 -11.03 -6.67 2.03
N LYS A 68 -11.94 -6.20 1.17
CA LYS A 68 -13.01 -7.02 0.59
C LYS A 68 -12.47 -8.15 -0.31
N GLY A 69 -11.22 -8.05 -0.76
CA GLY A 69 -10.51 -9.02 -1.59
C GLY A 69 -9.36 -9.71 -0.86
N SER A 70 -9.42 -9.83 0.47
CA SER A 70 -8.34 -10.35 1.32
C SER A 70 -7.80 -11.70 0.86
N ALA A 71 -8.66 -12.63 0.42
CA ALA A 71 -8.23 -13.94 -0.08
C ALA A 71 -7.40 -13.85 -1.37
N THR A 72 -7.76 -12.95 -2.28
CA THR A 72 -7.04 -12.73 -3.54
C THR A 72 -5.68 -12.09 -3.28
N VAL A 73 -5.64 -11.07 -2.42
CA VAL A 73 -4.38 -10.42 -2.00
C VAL A 73 -3.47 -11.41 -1.30
N LEU A 74 -4.02 -12.24 -0.40
CA LEU A 74 -3.26 -13.28 0.29
C LEU A 74 -2.64 -14.26 -0.71
N LYS A 75 -3.40 -14.72 -1.71
CA LYS A 75 -2.91 -15.60 -2.76
C LYS A 75 -1.78 -14.95 -3.59
N PHE A 76 -1.91 -13.67 -3.94
CA PHE A 76 -0.89 -12.96 -4.71
C PHE A 76 0.39 -12.79 -3.89
N TRP A 77 0.24 -12.42 -2.63
CA TRP A 77 1.36 -12.29 -1.69
C TRP A 77 2.08 -13.62 -1.46
N GLU A 78 1.35 -14.71 -1.17
CA GLU A 78 1.91 -16.06 -1.00
C GLU A 78 2.62 -16.57 -2.25
N GLY A 79 2.16 -16.15 -3.43
CA GLY A 79 2.79 -16.49 -4.71
C GLY A 79 4.14 -15.83 -4.93
N GLY A 80 4.42 -14.69 -4.28
CA GLY A 80 5.71 -14.01 -4.34
C GLY A 80 6.12 -13.55 -5.76
N GLN A 81 5.18 -13.42 -6.68
CA GLN A 81 5.40 -12.94 -8.04
C GLN A 81 4.55 -11.69 -8.29
N ILE A 82 5.05 -10.78 -9.14
CA ILE A 82 4.26 -9.64 -9.60
C ILE A 82 3.03 -10.18 -10.34
N VAL A 83 1.85 -9.71 -9.93
CA VAL A 83 0.59 -10.04 -10.59
C VAL A 83 0.13 -8.81 -11.35
N TYR A 84 0.36 -8.81 -12.67
CA TYR A 84 -0.14 -7.78 -13.55
C TYR A 84 -1.39 -8.28 -14.28
N ARG A 85 -2.53 -7.66 -13.98
CA ARG A 85 -3.81 -7.87 -14.67
C ARG A 85 -4.02 -6.69 -15.60
N SER A 86 -3.59 -6.86 -16.84
CA SER A 86 -3.44 -5.74 -17.78
C SER A 86 -4.74 -5.28 -18.44
N ASP A 87 -5.73 -6.16 -18.58
CA ASP A 87 -7.07 -5.81 -19.05
C ASP A 87 -8.16 -6.54 -18.24
N LEU A 88 -8.89 -5.78 -17.44
CA LEU A 88 -10.09 -6.23 -16.73
C LEU A 88 -11.33 -5.92 -17.56
N GLU A 89 -12.42 -6.63 -17.25
CA GLU A 89 -13.71 -6.53 -17.96
C GLU A 89 -14.14 -5.08 -18.21
N HIS A 90 -14.73 -4.84 -19.39
CA HIS A 90 -15.02 -3.50 -19.91
C HIS A 90 -15.93 -2.65 -18.99
N ASP A 91 -16.85 -3.29 -18.27
CA ASP A 91 -17.78 -2.60 -17.36
C ASP A 91 -17.16 -2.28 -15.98
N ASN A 92 -15.88 -2.61 -15.79
CA ASN A 92 -15.15 -2.27 -14.58
C ASN A 92 -14.50 -0.88 -14.70
N PRO A 93 -14.76 0.06 -13.77
CA PRO A 93 -14.07 1.35 -13.76
C PRO A 93 -12.55 1.21 -13.55
N VAL A 94 -12.10 0.09 -12.96
CA VAL A 94 -10.70 -0.31 -12.91
C VAL A 94 -10.42 -1.23 -14.10
N ARG A 95 -9.61 -0.77 -15.05
CA ARG A 95 -9.28 -1.54 -16.27
C ARG A 95 -7.94 -2.27 -16.19
N CYS A 96 -7.00 -1.81 -15.37
CA CYS A 96 -5.82 -2.60 -15.06
C CYS A 96 -5.43 -2.49 -13.59
N VAL A 97 -4.80 -3.56 -13.08
CA VAL A 97 -4.26 -3.62 -11.71
C VAL A 97 -2.92 -4.30 -11.72
N ILE A 98 -1.96 -3.72 -11.03
CA ILE A 98 -0.69 -4.37 -10.70
C ILE A 98 -0.58 -4.54 -9.18
N ASP A 99 -0.24 -5.76 -8.76
CA ASP A 99 0.04 -6.13 -7.38
C ASP A 99 1.49 -6.63 -7.29
N ILE A 100 2.33 -5.91 -6.55
CA ILE A 100 3.74 -6.23 -6.34
C ILE A 100 3.92 -6.74 -4.91
N PRO A 101 4.28 -8.01 -4.71
CA PRO A 101 4.48 -8.56 -3.37
C PRO A 101 5.76 -8.02 -2.74
N PHE A 102 5.71 -7.86 -1.42
CA PHE A 102 6.85 -7.62 -0.53
C PHE A 102 6.64 -8.40 0.78
N LEU A 103 7.64 -8.44 1.66
CA LEU A 103 7.70 -9.32 2.84
C LEU A 103 6.43 -9.35 3.72
N HIS A 104 5.72 -8.22 3.83
CA HIS A 104 4.56 -8.09 4.70
C HIS A 104 3.26 -7.77 3.94
N GLY A 105 3.24 -7.85 2.60
CA GLY A 105 2.09 -7.38 1.87
C GLY A 105 2.24 -7.24 0.36
N THR A 106 1.34 -6.46 -0.24
CA THR A 106 1.45 -6.06 -1.66
C THR A 106 1.34 -4.55 -1.82
N LEU A 107 2.14 -3.99 -2.73
CA LEU A 107 1.94 -2.67 -3.30
C LEU A 107 0.97 -2.82 -4.48
N ALA A 108 -0.15 -2.10 -4.46
CA ALA A 108 -1.22 -2.23 -5.45
C ALA A 108 -1.50 -0.89 -6.14
N LEU A 109 -1.55 -0.89 -7.47
CA LEU A 109 -1.89 0.28 -8.28
C LEU A 109 -2.97 -0.08 -9.30
N ASN A 110 -3.94 0.82 -9.45
CA ASN A 110 -5.10 0.69 -10.32
C ASN A 110 -5.10 1.79 -11.38
N HIS A 111 -5.51 1.46 -12.61
CA HIS A 111 -5.65 2.41 -13.70
C HIS A 111 -6.98 2.21 -14.46
N THR A 112 -7.45 3.27 -15.13
CA THR A 112 -8.69 3.27 -15.94
C THR A 112 -8.50 2.81 -17.38
N GLU A 113 -7.26 2.71 -17.83
CA GLU A 113 -6.88 2.18 -19.14
C GLU A 113 -6.27 0.78 -19.02
N PRO A 114 -6.51 -0.12 -19.99
CA PRO A 114 -5.78 -1.37 -20.08
C PRO A 114 -4.31 -1.12 -20.41
N ASP A 115 -3.44 -2.08 -20.07
CA ASP A 115 -2.01 -2.08 -20.41
C ASP A 115 -1.25 -0.80 -20.00
N ALA A 116 -1.69 -0.15 -18.92
CA ALA A 116 -1.21 1.18 -18.54
C ALA A 116 0.19 1.24 -17.91
N PHE A 117 0.79 0.10 -17.57
CA PHE A 117 2.10 0.04 -16.93
C PHE A 117 3.12 -0.58 -17.89
N SER A 118 4.15 0.18 -18.25
CA SER A 118 5.28 -0.32 -19.04
C SER A 118 6.25 -1.15 -18.20
N ASP A 119 7.09 -1.96 -18.84
CA ASP A 119 8.11 -2.77 -18.13
C ASP A 119 9.04 -1.92 -17.24
N GLU A 120 9.41 -0.71 -17.69
CA GLU A 120 10.21 0.24 -16.90
C GLU A 120 9.47 0.69 -15.63
N GLN A 121 8.17 0.98 -15.76
CA GLN A 121 7.33 1.39 -14.63
C GLN A 121 7.12 0.23 -13.66
N VAL A 122 6.96 -1.01 -14.18
CA VAL A 122 6.90 -2.22 -13.35
C VAL A 122 8.20 -2.41 -12.56
N GLY A 123 9.36 -2.23 -13.21
CA GLY A 123 10.67 -2.29 -12.55
C GLY A 123 10.81 -1.25 -11.43
N LEU A 124 10.43 0.00 -11.70
CA LEU A 124 10.43 1.06 -10.69
C LEU A 124 9.53 0.70 -9.48
N LEU A 125 8.31 0.23 -9.75
CA LEU A 125 7.38 -0.16 -8.69
C LEU A 125 7.92 -1.36 -7.87
N GLN A 126 8.69 -2.25 -8.48
CA GLN A 126 9.38 -3.34 -7.78
C GLN A 126 10.47 -2.81 -6.83
N GLU A 127 11.34 -1.91 -7.31
CA GLU A 127 12.35 -1.26 -6.45
C GLU A 127 11.73 -0.50 -5.28
N MET A 128 10.57 0.14 -5.51
CA MET A 128 9.80 0.78 -4.44
C MET A 128 9.30 -0.24 -3.42
N ALA A 129 8.77 -1.38 -3.86
CA ALA A 129 8.31 -2.45 -2.97
C ALA A 129 9.45 -3.02 -2.12
N GLU A 130 10.64 -3.17 -2.68
CA GLU A 130 11.85 -3.59 -1.95
C GLU A 130 12.24 -2.54 -0.88
N THR A 131 12.17 -1.24 -1.21
CA THR A 131 12.41 -0.16 -0.25
C THR A 131 11.42 -0.19 0.93
N LEU A 132 10.17 -0.63 0.70
CA LEU A 132 9.19 -0.83 1.76
C LEU A 132 9.58 -1.94 2.74
N GLU A 133 10.30 -2.97 2.27
CA GLU A 133 10.82 -4.03 3.14
C GLU A 133 11.85 -3.48 4.13
N GLU A 134 12.74 -2.60 3.66
CA GLU A 134 13.79 -2.00 4.48
C GLU A 134 13.24 -1.01 5.52
N ALA A 135 12.19 -0.25 5.15
CA ALA A 135 11.48 0.65 6.05
C ALA A 135 10.68 -0.10 7.13
N ASN A 136 10.36 -1.38 6.89
CA ASN A 136 9.50 -2.23 7.72
C ASN A 136 10.21 -2.93 8.89
N GLY A 137 11.21 -2.29 9.51
CA GLY A 137 11.53 -2.51 10.93
C GLY A 137 10.39 -2.12 11.91
N TRP A 138 9.14 -2.14 11.44
CA TRP A 138 7.96 -1.57 12.06
C TRP A 138 7.23 -2.57 12.96
N ARG A 139 6.85 -2.10 14.16
CA ARG A 139 5.87 -2.72 15.04
C ARG A 139 4.62 -1.83 15.05
N PRO A 140 3.39 -2.35 14.86
CA PRO A 140 2.19 -1.56 15.04
C PRO A 140 2.10 -1.05 16.48
N SER A 141 2.11 0.26 16.67
CA SER A 141 1.70 0.86 17.95
C SER A 141 0.18 0.82 18.03
N SER A 142 -0.31 0.29 19.14
CA SER A 142 -1.73 0.07 19.46
C SER A 142 -2.48 1.37 19.80
N SER A 143 -2.47 2.34 18.89
CA SER A 143 -3.29 3.56 19.00
C SER A 143 -4.35 3.59 17.91
N SER A 144 -5.45 2.88 18.17
CA SER A 144 -6.69 2.99 17.41
C SER A 144 -7.29 4.41 17.53
N PRO A 145 -7.75 5.06 16.45
CA PRO A 145 -8.78 6.08 16.56
C PRO A 145 -10.06 5.40 17.07
N LYS A 146 -10.71 6.00 18.08
CA LYS A 146 -11.96 5.49 18.65
C LYS A 146 -12.99 5.26 17.54
N ALA A 147 -13.46 4.02 17.43
CA ALA A 147 -14.67 3.72 16.68
C ALA A 147 -15.83 4.55 17.26
N LEU A 148 -16.41 5.41 16.44
CA LEU A 148 -17.64 6.11 16.77
C LEU A 148 -18.77 5.06 16.77
N LYS A 149 -19.26 4.69 17.95
CA LYS A 149 -20.50 3.92 18.09
C LYS A 149 -21.64 4.85 17.70
N GLN A 150 -22.37 4.52 16.64
CA GLN A 150 -23.69 5.11 16.42
C GLN A 150 -24.69 4.34 17.30
N SER A 151 -25.41 5.14 18.10
CA SER A 151 -26.57 4.82 18.92
C SER A 151 -27.80 4.52 18.08
#